data_AF-A0A5A8EIQ7-F1
#
_entry.id   AF-A0A5A8EIQ7-F1
#
_cell.length_a   1.000
_cell.length_b   1.000
_cell.length_c   1.000
_cell.angle_alpha   90.00
_cell.angle_beta   90.00
_cell.angle_gamma   90.00
#
_symmetry.space_group_name_H-M   'P 1'
#
loop_
_entity.id
_entity.type
_entity.pdbx_description
1 polymer ?
#
loop_
_entity_poly.entity_id
_entity_poly.type
_entity_poly.pdbx_seq_one_letter_code
_entity_poly.pdbx_strand_id
1 'polypeptide(L)' 'MPRRQGASGRVPAHQNTHKFHHNANSKYTKTVLAISNTGVCRRCYEQIEWRKRYRKYKPLKTPGKW' A
#
# COMPACT_ATOMS: atom_id res chain seq x y z
N MET A 1 7.60 1.72 36.86
CA MET A 1 6.26 1.07 36.83
C MET A 1 5.95 0.65 35.40
N PRO A 2 5.87 -0.64 35.03
CA PRO A 2 5.50 -1.00 33.67
C PRO A 2 3.98 -0.86 33.48
N ARG A 3 3.58 -0.18 32.39
CA ARG A 3 2.21 0.18 32.06
C ARG A 3 1.40 -1.07 31.68
N ARG A 4 0.46 -1.49 32.53
CA ARG A 4 -0.56 -2.51 32.19
C ARG A 4 -1.43 -1.96 31.06
N GLN A 5 -1.26 -2.46 29.85
CA GLN A 5 -2.10 -2.11 28.71
C GLN A 5 -3.33 -3.03 28.72
N GLY A 6 -4.51 -2.41 28.73
CA GLY A 6 -5.79 -3.04 29.04
C GLY A 6 -6.17 -4.17 28.09
N ALA A 7 -6.41 -5.34 28.67
CA ALA A 7 -7.08 -6.46 28.04
C ALA A 7 -8.57 -6.43 28.44
N SER A 8 -9.34 -5.51 27.87
CA SER A 8 -10.81 -5.55 27.98
C SER A 8 -11.47 -5.09 26.69
N GLY A 9 -11.16 -5.81 25.62
CA GLY A 9 -11.91 -5.79 24.36
C GLY A 9 -11.88 -7.19 23.80
N ARG A 10 -13.05 -7.77 23.51
CA ARG A 10 -13.17 -9.14 22.94
C ARG A 10 -12.11 -9.34 21.85
N VAL A 11 -11.24 -10.32 22.05
CA VAL A 11 -10.35 -10.78 20.99
C VAL A 11 -11.21 -11.28 19.82
N PRO A 12 -10.80 -11.04 18.56
CA PRO A 12 -11.52 -11.58 17.41
C PRO A 12 -11.77 -13.09 17.57
N ALA A 13 -12.99 -13.53 17.28
CA ALA A 13 -13.37 -14.95 17.35
C ALA A 13 -12.53 -15.82 16.40
N HIS A 14 -12.05 -15.22 15.30
CA HIS A 14 -11.14 -15.84 14.35
C HIS A 14 -9.87 -15.01 14.29
N GLN A 15 -8.78 -15.55 14.83
CA GLN A 15 -7.45 -14.94 14.72
C GLN A 15 -6.92 -15.15 13.31
N ASN A 16 -6.31 -14.11 12.72
CA ASN A 16 -5.62 -14.25 11.43
C ASN A 16 -4.39 -15.14 11.61
N THR A 17 -4.47 -16.40 11.19
CA THR A 17 -3.36 -17.38 11.26
C THR A 17 -2.29 -17.13 10.19
N HIS A 18 -2.66 -16.47 9.09
CA HIS A 18 -1.76 -16.17 7.99
C HIS A 18 -1.63 -14.67 7.79
N LYS A 19 -0.37 -14.23 7.63
CA LYS A 19 -0.07 -12.86 7.21
C LYS A 19 -0.14 -12.82 5.69
N PHE A 20 -0.72 -11.76 5.14
CA PHE A 20 -0.70 -11.55 3.70
C PHE A 20 0.74 -11.35 3.22
N HIS A 21 1.24 -12.25 2.39
CA HIS A 21 2.53 -12.14 1.73
C HIS A 21 2.33 -11.82 0.25
N HIS A 22 2.95 -10.74 -0.21
CA HIS A 22 2.90 -10.37 -1.63
C HIS A 22 3.91 -11.17 -2.47
N ASN A 23 3.66 -11.32 -3.76
CA ASN A 23 4.66 -11.83 -4.70
C ASN A 23 5.75 -10.77 -4.96
N ALA A 24 6.98 -11.03 -4.52
CA ALA A 24 8.12 -10.13 -4.71
C ALA A 24 8.62 -10.09 -6.17
N ASN A 25 8.39 -11.16 -6.94
CA ASN A 25 8.92 -11.33 -8.30
C ASN A 25 7.95 -10.94 -9.41
N SER A 26 6.87 -10.23 -9.08
CA SER A 26 5.92 -9.73 -10.08
C SER A 26 6.58 -8.75 -11.05
N LYS A 27 6.61 -9.11 -12.35
CA LYS A 27 7.09 -8.23 -13.44
C LYS A 27 6.34 -6.89 -13.44
N TYR A 28 5.04 -6.92 -13.19
CA TYR A 28 4.19 -5.73 -13.12
C TYR A 28 4.54 -4.81 -11.95
N THR A 29 4.88 -5.36 -10.79
CA THR A 29 5.29 -4.53 -9.64
C THR A 29 6.60 -3.81 -9.93
N LYS A 30 7.55 -4.47 -10.61
CA LYS A 30 8.81 -3.86 -11.02
C LYS A 30 8.59 -2.67 -11.96
N THR A 31 7.71 -2.80 -12.95
CA THR A 31 7.39 -1.70 -13.87
C THR A 31 6.70 -0.55 -13.16
N VAL A 32 5.76 -0.81 -12.25
CA VAL A 32 5.07 0.24 -11.48
C VAL A 32 6.03 1.04 -10.59
N LEU A 33 7.00 0.38 -9.96
CA LEU A 33 8.00 1.02 -9.11
C LEU A 33 9.00 1.86 -9.92
N ALA A 34 9.30 1.47 -11.16
CA ALA A 34 10.22 2.20 -12.04
C ALA A 34 9.66 3.54 -12.58
N ILE A 35 8.33 3.74 -12.56
CA ILE A 35 7.69 4.98 -13.04
C ILE A 35 8.09 6.14 -12.12
N SER A 36 8.61 7.25 -12.67
CA SER A 36 8.88 8.48 -11.91
C SER A 36 7.59 9.26 -11.63
N ASN A 37 7.50 9.86 -10.44
CA ASN A 37 6.33 10.66 -10.02
C ASN A 37 6.63 12.17 -10.12
N THR A 38 7.04 12.65 -11.30
CA THR A 38 7.41 14.05 -11.52
C THR A 38 6.23 14.90 -11.99
N GLY A 39 6.26 16.21 -11.73
CA GLY A 39 5.25 17.16 -12.23
C GLY A 39 3.94 17.23 -11.42
N VAL A 40 3.93 16.71 -10.19
CA VAL A 40 2.76 16.77 -9.29
C VAL A 40 3.11 17.50 -8.00
N CYS A 41 2.10 18.06 -7.32
CA CYS A 41 2.29 18.69 -6.01
C CYS A 41 2.67 17.65 -4.93
N ARG A 42 3.26 18.10 -3.81
CA ARG A 42 3.72 17.24 -2.71
C ARG A 42 2.63 16.28 -2.20
N ARG A 43 1.42 16.80 -1.99
CA ARG A 43 0.26 16.00 -1.54
C ARG A 43 -0.08 14.87 -2.51
N CYS A 44 -0.04 15.13 -3.81
CA CYS A 44 -0.30 14.11 -4.83
C CYS A 44 0.86 13.11 -4.92
N TYR A 45 2.09 13.57 -4.79
CA TYR A 45 3.27 12.70 -4.74
C TYR A 45 3.15 11.65 -3.63
N GLU A 46 2.86 12.09 -2.40
CA GLU A 46 2.70 11.21 -1.22
C GLU A 46 1.59 10.17 -1.44
N GLN A 47 0.47 10.56 -2.04
CA GLN A 47 -0.62 9.64 -2.37
C GLN A 47 -0.20 8.58 -3.40
N ILE A 48 0.51 8.98 -4.46
CA ILE A 48 0.98 8.06 -5.49
C ILE A 48 2.02 7.10 -4.90
N GLU A 49 2.96 7.61 -4.10
CA GLU A 49 3.98 6.81 -3.43
C GLU A 49 3.35 5.77 -2.50
N TRP A 50 2.38 6.18 -1.67
CA TRP A 50 1.63 5.27 -0.80
C TRP A 50 0.94 4.18 -1.62
N ARG A 51 0.25 4.54 -2.71
CA ARG A 51 -0.41 3.56 -3.60
C ARG A 51 0.59 2.60 -4.22
N LYS A 52 1.79 3.04 -4.61
CA LYS A 52 2.86 2.17 -5.14
C LYS A 52 3.40 1.21 -4.08
N ARG A 53 3.71 1.72 -2.88
CA ARG A 53 4.24 0.94 -1.75
C ARG A 53 3.31 -0.20 -1.36
N TYR A 54 2.00 0.08 -1.31
CA TYR A 54 0.98 -0.91 -1.00
C TYR A 54 0.39 -1.62 -2.22
N ARG A 55 1.00 -1.49 -3.41
CA ARG A 55 0.58 -2.15 -4.66
C ARG A 55 -0.89 -1.89 -5.03
N LYS A 56 -1.44 -0.75 -4.62
CA LYS A 56 -2.78 -0.25 -4.95
C LYS A 56 -2.79 0.69 -6.16
N TYR A 57 -1.62 1.02 -6.70
CA TYR A 57 -1.48 1.88 -7.88
C TYR A 57 -1.84 1.12 -9.16
N LYS A 58 -2.80 1.65 -9.93
CA LYS A 58 -3.17 1.16 -11.26
C LYS A 58 -2.78 2.22 -12.30
N PRO A 59 -1.71 2.02 -13.08
CA PRO A 59 -1.39 2.88 -14.20
C PRO A 59 -2.54 2.89 -15.20
N LEU A 60 -2.82 4.06 -15.76
CA LEU A 60 -3.78 4.17 -16.85
C LEU A 60 -3.19 3.52 -18.10
N LYS A 61 -3.96 2.66 -18.78
CA LYS A 61 -3.54 2.05 -20.06
C LYS A 61 -3.60 3.05 -21.21
N THR A 62 -4.51 3.99 -21.14
CA THR A 62 -4.73 5.05 -22.12
C THR A 62 -4.71 6.39 -21.41
N PRO A 63 -4.13 7.45 -22.02
CA PRO A 63 -4.26 8.79 -21.47
C PRO A 63 -5.74 9.17 -21.36
N GLY A 64 -6.09 9.91 -20.31
CA GLY A 64 -7.43 10.48 -20.19
C GLY A 64 -7.68 11.47 -21.34
N LYS A 65 -8.95 11.60 -21.74
CA LYS A 65 -9.37 12.70 -22.63
C LYS A 65 -9.36 14.01 -21.83
N TRP A 66 -8.94 15.09 -22.47
CA TRP A 66 -8.88 16.43 -21.89
C TRP A 66 -10.27 17.07 -21.87
#